data_AF-H6C135-F1
#
_entry.id   AF-H6C135-F1
#
_cell.length_a   1.000
_cell.length_b   1.000
_cell.length_c   1.000
_cell.angle_alpha   90.00
_cell.angle_beta   90.00
_cell.angle_gamma   90.00
#
_symmetry.space_group_name_H-M   'P 1'
#
loop_
_entity.id
_entity.type
_entity.pdbx_description
1 polymer ?
#
loop_
_entity_poly.entity_id
_entity_poly.type
_entity_poly.pdbx_seq_one_letter_code
_entity_poly.pdbx_strand_id
1 'polypeptide(L)'
;MWPFNSSQNVGKDDAATSTIIQSEPPTSQVQPVSEPEPEPVTTESPVGFTGWPNERLSIPFVLRAPTLMMASFGCGFILGSSQGATKGAYRYRAENAHRLPTTQTGWFLYQKSKNYHAMLSGIKEGSRFGAVCMGWATLFMVTEEMVDLSRTRLLARKGEDVATGQRDAGSTVIAGMTLAGFYSWKRGLDHFAAARTARAAFKFSLAYGLLQDLMATIRGNPPAYIAWLQGKMVHQERLGSVD
;
A
#
# COMPACT_ATOMS: atom_id res chain seq x y z
N MET A 1 -0.31 -24.18 39.76
CA MET A 1 -1.18 -25.04 40.60
C MET A 1 -2.10 -24.14 41.41
N TRP A 2 -3.40 -24.18 41.17
CA TRP A 2 -4.52 -23.93 42.11
C TRP A 2 -5.81 -24.39 41.39
N PRO A 3 -6.91 -24.72 42.09
CA PRO A 3 -7.69 -25.91 41.70
C PRO A 3 -9.00 -25.64 40.94
N PHE A 4 -9.49 -26.69 40.29
CA PHE A 4 -10.91 -26.84 39.92
C PHE A 4 -11.77 -26.98 41.19
N ASN A 5 -13.02 -26.54 41.13
CA ASN A 5 -14.04 -26.89 42.12
C ASN A 5 -15.11 -27.76 41.44
N SER A 6 -15.58 -28.80 42.15
CA SER A 6 -16.49 -29.81 41.63
C SER A 6 -17.71 -29.98 42.53
N SER A 7 -18.90 -29.84 41.96
CA SER A 7 -20.15 -30.19 42.64
C SER A 7 -21.10 -30.90 41.67
N GLN A 8 -21.04 -32.23 41.64
CA GLN A 8 -22.20 -33.02 41.24
C GLN A 8 -23.28 -32.90 42.32
N ASN A 9 -24.54 -32.97 41.90
CA ASN A 9 -25.54 -33.74 42.63
C ASN A 9 -26.57 -34.30 41.64
N VAL A 10 -27.15 -35.44 41.96
CA VAL A 10 -27.95 -36.26 41.03
C VAL A 10 -29.29 -36.61 41.68
N GLY A 11 -30.37 -36.56 40.90
CA GLY A 11 -31.67 -37.13 41.23
C GLY A 11 -32.86 -36.18 41.08
N LYS A 12 -34.10 -36.68 40.99
CA LYS A 12 -34.52 -38.08 40.73
C LYS A 12 -36.01 -38.11 40.30
N ASP A 13 -36.27 -38.83 39.20
CA ASP A 13 -37.51 -39.53 38.76
C ASP A 13 -38.90 -38.84 38.68
N ASP A 14 -39.64 -39.28 37.64
CA ASP A 14 -41.07 -39.61 37.55
C ASP A 14 -42.24 -38.58 37.64
N ALA A 15 -42.76 -38.27 36.43
CA ALA A 15 -44.09 -38.67 35.91
C ALA A 15 -45.43 -37.99 36.34
N ALA A 16 -46.40 -38.14 35.41
CA ALA A 16 -47.85 -37.84 35.46
C ALA A 16 -48.32 -36.36 35.54
N THR A 17 -49.55 -35.97 35.16
CA THR A 17 -50.46 -36.24 34.00
C THR A 17 -51.77 -35.47 34.24
N SER A 18 -52.20 -34.55 33.35
CA SER A 18 -53.55 -33.94 33.43
C SER A 18 -54.06 -33.25 32.14
N THR A 19 -54.45 -34.06 31.14
CA THR A 19 -55.85 -34.16 30.65
C THR A 19 -56.68 -32.85 30.54
N ILE A 20 -56.79 -32.22 29.35
CA ILE A 20 -57.92 -32.27 28.36
C ILE A 20 -59.06 -31.23 28.63
N ILE A 21 -59.83 -30.67 27.67
CA ILE A 21 -59.85 -30.75 26.19
C ILE A 21 -59.31 -29.42 25.56
N GLN A 22 -59.90 -28.58 24.68
CA GLN A 22 -61.17 -28.54 23.93
C GLN A 22 -61.04 -27.89 22.52
N SER A 23 -62.07 -28.13 21.71
CA SER A 23 -62.37 -27.86 20.29
C SER A 23 -62.92 -26.43 20.01
N GLU A 24 -63.05 -25.87 18.78
CA GLU A 24 -63.33 -26.39 17.42
C GLU A 24 -62.67 -25.56 16.27
N PRO A 25 -62.81 -25.92 14.95
CA PRO A 25 -62.02 -25.38 13.80
C PRO A 25 -62.88 -24.44 12.90
N PRO A 26 -62.62 -24.21 11.57
CA PRO A 26 -61.44 -24.45 10.72
C PRO A 26 -60.99 -23.21 9.88
N THR A 27 -59.85 -23.33 9.18
CA THR A 27 -59.67 -22.85 7.77
C THR A 27 -58.37 -23.43 7.21
N SER A 28 -58.43 -24.03 6.01
CA SER A 28 -57.25 -24.52 5.30
C SER A 28 -56.49 -23.37 4.64
N GLN A 29 -55.17 -23.31 4.83
CA GLN A 29 -54.27 -22.74 3.84
C GLN A 29 -53.16 -23.75 3.50
N VAL A 30 -52.99 -23.98 2.20
CA VAL A 30 -52.05 -24.96 1.64
C VAL A 30 -50.65 -24.38 1.67
N GLN A 31 -49.65 -25.15 2.11
CA GLN A 31 -48.25 -24.78 1.94
C GLN A 31 -47.87 -24.84 0.44
N PRO A 32 -47.42 -23.73 -0.18
CA PRO A 32 -46.67 -23.82 -1.42
C PRO A 32 -45.26 -24.37 -1.12
N VAL A 33 -44.74 -25.13 -2.08
CA VAL A 33 -43.43 -25.78 -2.07
C VAL A 33 -42.30 -24.80 -1.73
N SER A 34 -41.29 -25.31 -1.00
CA SER A 34 -40.03 -24.63 -0.72
C SER A 34 -39.35 -24.11 -2.00
N GLU A 35 -39.35 -22.79 -2.16
CA GLU A 35 -38.45 -22.09 -3.08
C GLU A 35 -37.07 -21.97 -2.40
N PRO A 36 -35.96 -22.41 -3.03
CA PRO A 36 -34.65 -22.30 -2.42
C PRO A 36 -34.26 -20.82 -2.34
N GLU A 37 -34.02 -20.35 -1.11
CA GLU A 37 -33.44 -19.04 -0.85
C GLU A 37 -32.15 -18.88 -1.68
N PRO A 38 -31.99 -17.81 -2.47
CA PRO A 38 -30.80 -17.66 -3.30
C PRO A 38 -29.61 -17.38 -2.39
N GLU A 39 -28.84 -18.44 -2.10
CA GLU A 39 -27.58 -18.31 -1.35
C GLU A 39 -26.74 -17.19 -1.96
N PRO A 40 -26.13 -16.31 -1.14
CA PRO A 40 -25.29 -15.23 -1.66
C PRO A 40 -24.13 -15.88 -2.41
N VAL A 41 -24.20 -15.85 -3.75
CA VAL A 41 -23.26 -16.55 -4.64
C VAL A 41 -21.85 -16.16 -4.25
N THR A 42 -21.22 -17.06 -3.49
CA THR A 42 -19.91 -16.82 -2.88
C THR A 42 -18.90 -17.06 -3.98
N THR A 43 -18.82 -16.09 -4.88
CA THR A 43 -17.92 -16.06 -6.02
C THR A 43 -16.53 -16.15 -5.44
N GLU A 44 -15.93 -17.34 -5.52
CA GLU A 44 -14.61 -17.60 -4.94
C GLU A 44 -13.56 -16.78 -5.68
N SER A 45 -13.39 -15.53 -5.25
CA SER A 45 -12.30 -14.67 -5.67
C SER A 45 -11.01 -15.45 -5.39
N PRO A 46 -10.18 -15.73 -6.41
CA PRO A 46 -9.07 -16.65 -6.26
C PRO A 46 -8.21 -16.22 -5.08
N VAL A 47 -8.12 -17.08 -4.07
CA VAL A 47 -7.66 -16.70 -2.73
C VAL A 47 -6.16 -16.43 -2.77
N GLY A 48 -5.80 -15.20 -3.14
CA GLY A 48 -4.42 -14.75 -3.22
C GLY A 48 -3.73 -14.96 -1.88
N PHE A 49 -2.41 -15.18 -1.93
CA PHE A 49 -1.58 -15.64 -0.80
C PHE A 49 -1.74 -14.88 0.54
N THR A 50 -2.34 -13.68 0.55
CA THR A 50 -2.60 -12.89 1.76
C THR A 50 -4.08 -12.55 2.02
N GLY A 51 -5.01 -13.04 1.20
CA GLY A 51 -6.47 -12.83 1.35
C GLY A 51 -7.04 -11.54 0.73
N TRP A 52 -6.22 -10.68 0.11
CA TRP A 52 -6.66 -9.38 -0.44
C TRP A 52 -6.58 -9.35 -1.97
N PRO A 53 -7.64 -9.77 -2.71
CA PRO A 53 -7.60 -9.92 -4.17
C PRO A 53 -7.46 -8.59 -4.94
N ASN A 54 -7.72 -7.44 -4.29
CA ASN A 54 -7.76 -6.12 -4.94
C ASN A 54 -6.55 -5.21 -4.58
N GLU A 55 -5.45 -5.81 -4.13
CA GLU A 55 -4.23 -5.08 -3.72
C GLU A 55 -3.00 -5.52 -4.53
N ARG A 56 -2.48 -4.64 -5.39
CA ARG A 56 -1.31 -4.91 -6.27
C ARG A 56 -0.08 -5.47 -5.55
N LEU A 57 0.14 -5.06 -4.29
CA LEU A 57 1.25 -5.53 -3.48
C LEU A 57 0.87 -6.60 -2.45
N SER A 58 -0.39 -7.03 -2.45
CA SER A 58 -0.99 -8.03 -1.55
C SER A 58 -0.73 -7.76 -0.06
N ILE A 59 -0.74 -6.49 0.35
CA ILE A 59 -0.41 -6.00 1.69
C ILE A 59 -1.39 -4.86 2.03
N PRO A 60 -2.20 -4.97 3.11
CA PRO A 60 -3.25 -4.01 3.43
C PRO A 60 -2.68 -2.60 3.65
N PHE A 61 -3.47 -1.57 3.32
CA PHE A 61 -3.09 -0.15 3.46
C PHE A 61 -2.41 0.18 4.81
N VAL A 62 -2.91 -0.39 5.91
CA VAL A 62 -2.39 -0.23 7.28
C VAL A 62 -0.93 -0.70 7.43
N LEU A 63 -0.49 -1.69 6.66
CA LEU A 63 0.89 -2.19 6.62
C LEU A 63 1.69 -1.56 5.46
N ARG A 64 1.04 -1.21 4.34
CA ARG A 64 1.67 -0.51 3.21
C ARG A 64 2.16 0.88 3.61
N ALA A 65 1.41 1.61 4.43
CA ALA A 65 1.75 2.96 4.88
C ALA A 65 3.07 3.05 5.70
N PRO A 66 3.23 2.35 6.84
CA PRO A 66 4.46 2.44 7.63
C PRO A 66 5.68 1.87 6.89
N THR A 67 5.52 0.82 6.08
CA THR A 67 6.63 0.25 5.31
C THR A 67 7.14 1.22 4.24
N LEU A 68 6.25 1.87 3.50
CA LEU A 68 6.60 2.89 2.50
C LEU A 68 7.21 4.15 3.15
N MET A 69 6.70 4.59 4.31
CA MET A 69 7.28 5.70 5.08
C MET A 69 8.69 5.39 5.58
N MET A 70 8.90 4.21 6.18
CA MET A 70 10.22 3.78 6.67
C MET A 70 11.23 3.57 5.54
N ALA A 71 10.81 2.99 4.41
CA ALA A 71 11.67 2.85 3.24
C ALA A 71 12.08 4.21 2.65
N SER A 72 11.14 5.14 2.48
CA SER A 72 11.42 6.49 2.00
C SER A 72 12.32 7.28 2.96
N PHE A 73 12.06 7.20 4.27
CA PHE A 73 12.92 7.79 5.29
C PHE A 73 14.34 7.20 5.22
N GLY A 74 14.48 5.88 5.13
CA GLY A 74 15.78 5.19 5.05
C GLY A 74 16.59 5.60 3.82
N CYS A 75 15.98 5.59 2.63
CA CYS A 75 16.63 6.03 1.40
C CYS A 75 17.05 7.51 1.46
N GLY A 76 16.16 8.39 1.94
CA GLY A 76 16.47 9.81 2.15
C GLY A 76 17.56 10.03 3.22
N PHE A 77 17.57 9.23 4.29
CA PHE A 77 18.58 9.30 5.33
C PHE A 77 19.96 8.90 4.81
N ILE A 78 20.08 7.82 4.03
CA ILE A 78 21.35 7.37 3.42
C ILE A 78 21.90 8.44 2.47
N LEU A 79 21.07 8.97 1.57
CA LEU A 79 21.48 10.01 0.61
C LEU A 79 21.87 11.32 1.32
N GLY A 80 21.07 11.76 2.29
CA GLY A 80 21.30 12.99 3.05
C GLY A 80 22.51 12.89 3.98
N SER A 81 22.73 11.73 4.62
CA SER A 81 23.85 11.53 5.52
C SER A 81 25.19 11.39 4.80
N SER A 82 25.23 10.75 3.63
CA SER A 82 26.43 10.71 2.78
C SER A 82 26.90 12.11 2.38
N GLN A 83 25.99 12.95 1.88
CA GLN A 83 26.32 14.33 1.54
C GLN A 83 26.60 15.20 2.78
N GLY A 84 25.83 15.03 3.85
CA GLY A 84 26.02 15.73 5.12
C GLY A 84 27.38 15.46 5.74
N ALA A 85 27.82 14.20 5.77
CA ALA A 85 29.11 13.79 6.31
C ALA A 85 30.28 14.33 5.48
N THR A 86 30.19 14.21 4.15
CA THR A 86 31.14 14.78 3.19
C THR A 86 31.31 16.28 3.41
N LYS A 87 30.21 17.01 3.55
CA LYS A 87 30.17 18.46 3.81
C LYS A 87 30.77 18.86 5.16
N GLY A 88 30.57 18.06 6.21
CA GLY A 88 31.20 18.26 7.52
C GLY A 88 32.70 17.99 7.51
N ALA A 89 33.14 16.91 6.86
CA ALA A 89 34.54 16.57 6.71
C ALA A 89 35.34 17.63 5.94
N TYR A 90 34.76 18.26 4.92
CA TYR A 90 35.39 19.37 4.20
C TYR A 90 35.43 20.67 5.02
N ARG A 91 34.38 20.99 5.79
CA ARG A 91 34.39 22.14 6.71
C ARG A 91 35.49 22.03 7.76
N TYR A 92 35.54 20.90 8.46
CA TYR A 92 36.59 20.64 9.46
C TYR A 92 38.00 20.70 8.85
N ARG A 93 38.18 20.20 7.62
CA ARG A 93 39.44 20.32 6.86
C ARG A 93 39.81 21.77 6.55
N ALA A 94 38.86 22.60 6.12
CA ALA A 94 39.10 24.01 5.80
C ALA A 94 39.43 24.82 7.08
N GLU A 95 38.63 24.65 8.14
CA GLU A 95 38.83 25.28 9.45
C GLU A 95 40.22 24.95 10.04
N ASN A 96 40.67 23.70 9.92
CA ASN A 96 41.94 23.22 10.48
C ASN A 96 43.08 23.16 9.45
N ALA A 97 42.94 23.76 8.25
CA ALA A 97 43.99 23.77 7.22
C ALA A 97 45.29 24.44 7.70
N HIS A 98 45.17 25.39 8.63
CA HIS A 98 46.28 26.09 9.29
C HIS A 98 46.76 25.42 10.59
N ARG A 99 46.21 24.25 10.97
CA ARG A 99 46.53 23.52 12.21
C ARG A 99 46.74 22.02 11.95
N LEU A 100 47.56 21.71 10.94
CA LEU A 100 47.91 20.34 10.61
C LEU A 100 48.81 19.74 11.71
N PRO A 101 48.50 18.56 12.26
CA PRO A 101 49.32 17.95 13.30
C PRO A 101 50.66 17.45 12.76
N THR A 102 51.74 17.70 13.51
CA THR A 102 53.09 17.23 13.20
C THR A 102 53.43 15.89 13.84
N THR A 103 52.66 15.44 14.85
CA THR A 103 52.86 14.18 15.56
C THR A 103 51.88 13.10 15.15
N GLN A 104 52.30 11.83 15.24
CA GLN A 104 51.46 10.66 14.94
C GLN A 104 50.20 10.59 15.83
N THR A 105 50.34 10.93 17.11
CA THR A 105 49.21 11.03 18.05
C THR A 105 48.25 12.17 17.69
N GLY A 106 48.78 13.31 17.24
CA GLY A 106 47.98 14.42 16.71
C GLY A 106 47.17 14.04 15.48
N TRP A 107 47.75 13.25 14.56
CA TRP A 107 47.04 12.73 13.39
C TRP A 107 45.87 11.80 13.74
N PHE A 108 46.03 10.93 14.74
CA PHE A 108 44.94 10.09 15.25
C PHE A 108 43.80 10.94 15.83
N LEU A 109 44.12 11.92 16.68
CA LEU A 109 43.11 12.82 17.27
C LEU A 109 42.41 13.68 16.21
N TYR A 110 43.14 14.19 15.21
CA TYR A 110 42.59 14.92 14.07
C TYR A 110 41.61 14.04 13.25
N GLN A 111 41.99 12.80 12.94
CA GLN A 111 41.12 11.86 12.22
C GLN A 111 39.86 11.52 13.04
N LYS A 112 39.99 11.31 14.35
CA LYS A 112 38.87 11.08 15.28
C LYS A 112 37.90 12.27 15.27
N SER A 113 38.39 13.48 15.54
CA SER A 113 37.57 14.70 15.58
C SER A 113 36.89 14.99 14.24
N LYS A 114 37.60 14.87 13.12
CA LYS A 114 37.02 14.98 11.76
C LYS A 114 35.86 14.01 11.55
N ASN A 115 35.99 12.78 12.04
CA ASN A 115 34.93 11.77 11.91
C ASN A 115 33.71 12.10 12.79
N TYR A 116 33.89 12.66 13.99
CA TYR A 116 32.76 13.17 14.79
C TYR A 116 32.03 14.33 14.09
N HIS A 117 32.75 15.32 13.58
CA HIS A 117 32.14 16.44 12.85
C HIS A 117 31.38 15.97 11.59
N ALA A 118 31.93 15.00 10.85
CA ALA A 118 31.26 14.36 9.72
C ALA A 118 30.03 13.53 10.14
N MET A 119 30.11 12.75 11.21
CA MET A 119 28.98 11.94 11.69
C MET A 119 27.83 12.83 12.16
N LEU A 120 28.12 13.91 12.90
CA LEU A 120 27.11 14.87 13.37
C LEU A 120 26.42 15.61 12.22
N SER A 121 27.17 16.05 11.21
CA SER A 121 26.57 16.69 10.03
C SER A 121 25.82 15.69 9.13
N GLY A 122 26.30 14.44 9.06
CA GLY A 122 25.62 13.34 8.39
C GLY A 122 24.27 13.01 9.02
N ILE A 123 24.21 12.83 10.34
CA ILE A 123 22.94 12.57 11.05
C ILE A 123 21.98 13.75 10.89
N LYS A 124 22.47 15.00 11.00
CA LYS A 124 21.64 16.22 10.87
C LYS A 124 21.05 16.42 9.48
N GLU A 125 21.83 16.27 8.41
CA GLU A 125 21.33 16.43 7.04
C GLU A 125 20.55 15.19 6.57
N GLY A 126 20.95 13.99 7.01
CA GLY A 126 20.26 12.71 6.77
C GLY A 126 18.85 12.68 7.37
N SER A 127 18.71 13.01 8.66
CA SER A 127 17.39 13.09 9.31
C SER A 127 16.49 14.15 8.66
N ARG A 128 17.03 15.32 8.32
CA ARG A 128 16.30 16.37 7.59
C ARG A 128 15.82 15.89 6.21
N PHE A 129 16.70 15.27 5.42
CA PHE A 129 16.35 14.85 4.06
C PHE A 129 15.43 13.61 4.08
N GLY A 130 15.67 12.65 4.97
CA GLY A 130 14.79 11.51 5.24
C GLY A 130 13.37 11.94 5.62
N ALA A 131 13.21 12.92 6.51
CA ALA A 131 11.89 13.45 6.87
C ALA A 131 11.18 14.16 5.69
N VAL A 132 11.94 14.85 4.82
CA VAL A 132 11.39 15.45 3.59
C VAL A 132 10.96 14.36 2.59
N CYS A 133 11.78 13.34 2.35
CA CYS A 133 11.45 12.21 1.49
C CYS A 133 10.22 11.44 2.00
N MET A 134 10.15 11.18 3.32
CA MET A 134 9.00 10.57 3.96
C MET A 134 7.73 11.39 3.73
N GLY A 135 7.75 12.70 3.97
CA GLY A 135 6.59 13.58 3.74
C GLY A 135 6.09 13.60 2.30
N TRP A 136 7.00 13.60 1.31
CA TRP A 136 6.61 13.49 -0.11
C TRP A 136 6.05 12.12 -0.47
N ALA A 137 6.58 11.04 0.12
CA ALA A 137 6.09 9.68 -0.10
C ALA A 137 4.73 9.41 0.54
N THR A 138 4.48 9.93 1.76
CA THR A 138 3.15 9.92 2.37
C THR A 138 2.14 10.70 1.53
N LEU A 139 2.50 11.89 1.03
CA LEU A 139 1.62 12.69 0.17
C LEU A 139 1.31 11.99 -1.17
N PHE A 140 2.30 11.32 -1.79
CA PHE A 140 2.09 10.49 -2.97
C PHE A 140 1.09 9.36 -2.69
N MET A 141 1.32 8.57 -1.63
CA MET A 141 0.48 7.42 -1.28
C MET A 141 -0.96 7.83 -0.92
N VAL A 142 -1.14 8.93 -0.19
CA VAL A 142 -2.48 9.49 0.09
C VAL A 142 -3.16 9.92 -1.21
N THR A 143 -2.42 10.50 -2.16
CA THR A 143 -2.98 10.89 -3.46
C THR A 143 -3.34 9.66 -4.32
N GLU A 144 -2.53 8.60 -4.29
CA GLU A 144 -2.80 7.32 -4.96
C GLU A 144 -4.12 6.71 -4.46
N GLU A 145 -4.27 6.55 -3.14
CA GLU A 145 -5.47 5.98 -2.52
C GLU A 145 -6.70 6.88 -2.72
N MET A 146 -6.55 8.21 -2.71
CA MET A 146 -7.65 9.13 -3.06
C MET A 146 -8.09 9.01 -4.53
N VAL A 147 -7.18 8.72 -5.46
CA VAL A 147 -7.51 8.48 -6.87
C VAL A 147 -8.23 7.14 -7.05
N ASP A 148 -7.76 6.08 -6.39
CA ASP A 148 -8.41 4.76 -6.44
C ASP A 148 -9.82 4.80 -5.81
N LEU A 149 -9.98 5.42 -4.63
CA LEU A 149 -11.28 5.59 -3.96
C LEU A 149 -12.25 6.50 -4.72
N SER A 150 -11.77 7.59 -5.32
CA SER A 150 -12.62 8.48 -6.11
C SER A 150 -13.07 7.84 -7.43
N ARG A 151 -12.22 7.06 -8.10
CA ARG A 151 -12.63 6.23 -9.24
C ARG A 151 -13.70 5.22 -8.85
N THR A 152 -13.49 4.50 -7.75
CA THR A 152 -14.48 3.54 -7.22
C THR A 152 -15.84 4.23 -7.01
N ARG A 153 -15.86 5.41 -6.37
CA ARG A 153 -17.10 6.15 -6.08
C ARG A 153 -17.76 6.76 -7.32
N LEU A 154 -17.00 7.15 -8.34
CA LEU A 154 -17.51 7.80 -9.55
C LEU A 154 -17.91 6.82 -10.67
N LEU A 155 -17.27 5.65 -10.72
CA LEU A 155 -17.53 4.60 -11.72
C LEU A 155 -18.46 3.49 -11.21
N ALA A 156 -18.82 3.49 -9.92
CA ALA A 156 -19.91 2.67 -9.37
C ALA A 156 -21.27 3.11 -9.95
N ARG A 157 -21.55 2.68 -11.18
CA ARG A 157 -22.86 2.81 -11.81
C ARG A 157 -23.86 1.97 -11.02
N LYS A 158 -24.95 2.62 -10.61
CA LYS A 158 -26.05 2.06 -9.80
C LYS A 158 -26.68 0.81 -10.46
N GLY A 159 -26.16 -0.37 -10.16
CA GLY A 159 -26.69 -1.66 -10.62
C GLY A 159 -25.69 -2.80 -10.84
N GLU A 160 -24.38 -2.54 -10.86
CA GLU A 160 -23.34 -3.58 -11.01
C GLU A 160 -22.59 -3.81 -9.70
N ASP A 161 -22.39 -5.07 -9.33
CA ASP A 161 -21.81 -5.48 -8.04
C ASP A 161 -20.35 -5.04 -7.90
N VAL A 162 -20.13 -4.07 -6.99
CA VAL A 162 -18.85 -3.56 -6.46
C VAL A 162 -17.64 -3.93 -7.31
N ALA A 163 -17.58 -3.37 -8.54
CA ALA A 163 -16.42 -3.45 -9.42
C ALA A 163 -15.21 -2.82 -8.70
N THR A 164 -14.46 -3.66 -7.99
CA THR A 164 -13.67 -3.19 -6.86
C THR A 164 -12.49 -2.38 -7.38
N GLY A 165 -12.39 -1.14 -6.90
CA GLY A 165 -11.57 -0.06 -7.45
C GLY A 165 -10.28 -0.51 -8.11
N GLN A 166 -10.32 -0.69 -9.44
CA GLN A 166 -9.23 -1.35 -10.15
C GLN A 166 -7.97 -0.47 -10.11
N ARG A 167 -6.98 -0.95 -9.34
CA ARG A 167 -5.72 -0.26 -9.12
C ARG A 167 -4.78 -0.47 -10.31
N ASP A 168 -4.89 0.37 -11.32
CA ASP A 168 -4.04 0.36 -12.53
C ASP A 168 -2.90 1.39 -12.50
N ALA A 169 -1.87 1.26 -13.34
CA ALA A 169 -0.85 2.31 -13.57
C ALA A 169 -1.44 3.71 -13.85
N GLY A 170 -2.69 3.79 -14.29
CA GLY A 170 -3.41 5.05 -14.43
C GLY A 170 -3.57 5.86 -13.12
N SER A 171 -3.56 5.25 -11.93
CA SER A 171 -3.64 6.03 -10.67
C SER A 171 -2.28 6.56 -10.21
N THR A 172 -1.20 5.77 -10.35
CA THR A 172 0.17 6.23 -10.01
C THR A 172 0.58 7.43 -10.87
N VAL A 173 0.22 7.44 -12.16
CA VAL A 173 0.48 8.57 -13.07
C VAL A 173 -0.23 9.84 -12.63
N ILE A 174 -1.53 9.77 -12.27
CA ILE A 174 -2.26 10.93 -11.75
C ILE A 174 -1.66 11.38 -10.41
N ALA A 175 -1.41 10.47 -9.48
CA ALA A 175 -0.83 10.80 -8.18
C ALA A 175 0.53 11.51 -8.31
N GLY A 176 1.41 11.03 -9.18
CA GLY A 176 2.70 11.65 -9.46
C GLY A 176 2.61 13.00 -10.17
N MET A 177 1.66 13.17 -11.10
CA MET A 177 1.41 14.47 -11.73
C MET A 177 0.85 15.51 -10.75
N THR A 178 -0.10 15.12 -9.89
CA THR A 178 -0.61 15.96 -8.80
C THR A 178 0.51 16.34 -7.82
N LEU A 179 1.37 15.39 -7.45
CA LEU A 179 2.53 15.65 -6.59
C LEU A 179 3.51 16.66 -7.23
N ALA A 180 3.75 16.54 -8.54
CA ALA A 180 4.60 17.46 -9.30
C ALA A 180 3.98 18.86 -9.45
N GLY A 181 2.65 18.95 -9.60
CA GLY A 181 1.91 20.21 -9.57
C GLY A 181 2.04 20.90 -8.20
N PHE A 182 1.78 20.16 -7.11
CA PHE A 182 1.94 20.67 -5.74
C PHE A 182 3.38 21.08 -5.43
N TYR A 183 4.39 20.32 -5.89
CA TYR A 183 5.80 20.70 -5.79
C TYR A 183 6.10 22.00 -6.55
N SER A 184 5.61 22.13 -7.78
CA SER A 184 5.88 23.29 -8.64
C SER A 184 5.23 24.56 -8.09
N TRP A 185 4.00 24.47 -7.56
CA TRP A 185 3.31 25.53 -6.84
C TRP A 185 4.07 25.94 -5.57
N LYS A 186 4.40 24.98 -4.69
CA LYS A 186 5.14 25.20 -3.44
C LYS A 186 6.56 25.78 -3.64
N ARG A 187 7.10 25.70 -4.86
CA ARG A 187 8.41 26.24 -5.23
C ARG A 187 8.37 27.49 -6.11
N GLY A 188 7.20 27.93 -6.60
CA GLY A 188 7.09 29.04 -7.54
C GLY A 188 7.91 28.81 -8.81
N LEU A 189 7.87 27.60 -9.38
CA LEU A 189 8.66 27.26 -10.56
C LEU A 189 8.18 28.01 -11.80
N ASP A 190 9.14 28.53 -12.57
CA ASP A 190 8.93 29.01 -13.94
C ASP A 190 8.30 27.92 -14.84
N HIS A 191 7.60 28.34 -15.90
CA HIS A 191 6.90 27.49 -16.84
C HIS A 191 7.79 26.39 -17.45
N PHE A 192 9.04 26.70 -17.81
CA PHE A 192 9.97 25.71 -18.38
C PHE A 192 10.49 24.72 -17.31
N ALA A 193 10.63 25.18 -16.07
CA ALA A 193 11.00 24.33 -14.93
C ALA A 193 9.83 23.40 -14.54
N ALA A 194 8.60 23.92 -14.46
CA ALA A 194 7.39 23.16 -14.20
C ALA A 194 7.09 22.12 -15.31
N ALA A 195 7.31 22.48 -16.58
CA ALA A 195 7.21 21.53 -17.69
C ALA A 195 8.26 20.40 -17.58
N ARG A 196 9.47 20.69 -17.08
CA ARG A 196 10.50 19.67 -16.84
C ARG A 196 10.15 18.77 -15.65
N THR A 197 9.64 19.30 -14.53
CA THR A 197 9.22 18.48 -13.38
C THR A 197 8.02 17.60 -13.73
N ALA A 198 7.02 18.12 -14.45
CA ALA A 198 5.87 17.34 -14.91
C ALA A 198 6.29 16.20 -15.87
N ARG A 199 7.16 16.47 -16.85
CA ARG A 199 7.69 15.44 -17.77
C ARG A 199 8.51 14.36 -17.04
N ALA A 200 9.26 14.73 -15.99
CA ALA A 200 9.98 13.77 -15.17
C ALA A 200 9.03 12.91 -14.35
N ALA A 201 8.06 13.52 -13.65
CA ALA A 201 7.08 12.83 -12.82
C ALA A 201 6.21 11.86 -13.63
N PHE A 202 5.76 12.26 -14.82
CA PHE A 202 5.04 11.38 -15.75
C PHE A 202 5.86 10.12 -16.09
N LYS A 203 7.13 10.30 -16.50
CA LYS A 203 8.02 9.16 -16.84
C LYS A 203 8.25 8.22 -15.65
N PHE A 204 8.57 8.76 -14.47
CA PHE A 204 8.81 7.93 -13.28
C PHE A 204 7.55 7.22 -12.80
N SER A 205 6.38 7.88 -12.85
CA SER A 205 5.11 7.29 -12.39
C SER A 205 4.57 6.24 -13.35
N LEU A 206 4.78 6.43 -14.67
CA LEU A 206 4.48 5.43 -15.69
C LEU A 206 5.37 4.19 -15.51
N ALA A 207 6.69 4.38 -15.34
CA ALA A 207 7.62 3.28 -15.09
C ALA A 207 7.30 2.54 -13.77
N TYR A 208 6.93 3.27 -12.70
CA TYR A 208 6.53 2.69 -11.42
C TYR A 208 5.21 1.91 -11.53
N GLY A 209 4.20 2.46 -12.22
CA GLY A 209 2.92 1.78 -12.45
C GLY A 209 3.09 0.49 -13.27
N LEU A 210 3.82 0.56 -14.39
CA LEU A 210 4.10 -0.63 -15.21
C LEU A 210 4.91 -1.69 -14.45
N LEU A 211 5.81 -1.28 -13.55
CA LEU A 211 6.54 -2.22 -12.68
C LEU A 211 5.63 -2.86 -11.61
N GLN A 212 4.71 -2.10 -11.00
CA GLN A 212 3.68 -2.66 -10.11
C GLN A 212 2.80 -3.67 -10.85
N ASP A 213 2.37 -3.33 -12.07
CA ASP A 213 1.41 -4.11 -12.86
C ASP A 213 2.05 -5.39 -13.42
N LEU A 214 3.33 -5.35 -13.78
CA LEU A 214 4.15 -6.55 -14.05
C LEU A 214 4.33 -7.41 -12.79
N MET A 215 4.58 -6.81 -11.64
CA MET A 215 4.71 -7.53 -10.35
C MET A 215 3.39 -8.13 -9.87
N ALA A 216 2.24 -7.57 -10.22
CA ALA A 216 0.92 -8.14 -9.97
C ALA A 216 0.63 -9.32 -10.91
N THR A 217 0.96 -9.17 -12.20
CA THR A 217 0.85 -10.23 -13.22
C THR A 217 1.67 -11.47 -12.84
N ILE A 218 2.91 -11.29 -12.37
CA ILE A 218 3.78 -12.39 -11.91
C ILE A 218 3.19 -13.15 -10.69
N ARG A 219 2.34 -12.50 -9.89
CA ARG A 219 1.63 -13.11 -8.75
C ARG A 219 0.31 -13.78 -9.13
N GLY A 220 -0.03 -13.82 -10.43
CA GLY A 220 -1.31 -14.38 -10.91
C GLY A 220 -2.50 -13.43 -10.82
N ASN A 221 -2.28 -12.12 -10.57
CA ASN A 221 -3.33 -11.11 -10.53
C ASN A 221 -3.08 -10.03 -11.62
N PRO A 222 -3.39 -10.31 -12.89
CA PRO A 222 -3.18 -9.36 -13.98
C PRO A 222 -4.21 -8.21 -13.92
N PRO A 223 -3.79 -6.94 -14.08
CA PRO A 223 -4.72 -5.83 -14.30
C PRO A 223 -5.64 -6.09 -15.50
N ALA A 224 -6.89 -5.60 -15.48
CA ALA A 224 -7.85 -5.99 -16.50
C ALA A 224 -7.48 -5.53 -17.93
N TYR A 225 -6.63 -4.51 -18.08
CA TYR A 225 -6.09 -4.15 -19.40
C TYR A 225 -5.13 -5.22 -19.97
N ILE A 226 -4.42 -5.95 -19.11
CA ILE A 226 -3.59 -7.10 -19.50
C ILE A 226 -4.48 -8.33 -19.77
N ALA A 227 -5.48 -8.57 -18.93
CA ALA A 227 -6.45 -9.64 -19.16
C ALA A 227 -7.24 -9.45 -20.49
N TRP A 228 -7.62 -8.21 -20.81
CA TRP A 228 -8.26 -7.85 -22.08
C TRP A 228 -7.33 -8.08 -23.29
N LEU A 229 -6.05 -7.73 -23.18
CA LEU A 229 -5.06 -8.02 -24.24
C LEU A 229 -4.88 -9.53 -24.44
N GLN A 230 -4.78 -10.30 -23.35
CA GLN A 230 -4.69 -11.76 -23.40
C GLN A 230 -5.93 -12.39 -24.04
N GLY A 231 -7.14 -12.00 -23.60
CA GLY A 231 -8.39 -12.47 -24.19
C GLY A 231 -8.52 -12.14 -25.68
N LYS A 232 -8.03 -10.98 -26.11
CA LYS A 232 -8.01 -10.61 -27.54
C LYS A 232 -7.05 -11.47 -28.37
N MET A 233 -5.87 -11.81 -27.84
CA MET A 233 -4.94 -12.71 -28.52
C MET A 233 -5.53 -14.13 -28.66
N VAL A 234 -6.06 -14.70 -27.58
CA VAL A 234 -6.70 -16.03 -27.59
C VAL A 234 -7.92 -16.07 -28.54
N HIS A 235 -8.68 -14.99 -28.64
CA HIS A 235 -9.78 -14.89 -29.61
C HIS A 235 -9.27 -14.87 -31.07
N GLN A 236 -8.14 -14.20 -31.33
CA GLN A 236 -7.52 -14.16 -32.65
C GLN A 236 -6.90 -15.50 -33.05
N GLU A 237 -6.25 -16.21 -32.12
CA GLU A 237 -5.76 -17.59 -32.33
C GLU A 237 -6.90 -18.56 -32.66
N ARG A 238 -8.03 -18.46 -31.94
CA ARG A 238 -9.22 -19.30 -32.21
C ARG A 238 -9.83 -19.03 -33.59
N LEU A 239 -9.76 -17.80 -34.11
CA LEU A 239 -10.24 -17.47 -35.45
C LEU A 239 -9.29 -17.97 -36.55
N GLY A 240 -7.96 -17.85 -36.34
CA GLY A 240 -6.95 -18.36 -37.26
C GLY A 240 -6.71 -19.88 -37.25
N SER A 241 -7.63 -20.64 -36.65
CA SER A 241 -7.59 -22.11 -36.51
C SER A 241 -8.79 -22.81 -37.19
N VAL A 242 -9.58 -22.07 -37.97
CA VAL A 242 -10.81 -22.53 -38.63
C VAL A 242 -10.71 -22.50 -40.17
N ASP A 243 -9.62 -21.92 -40.68
CA ASP A 243 -9.20 -21.94 -42.10
C ASP A 243 -8.10 -23.01 -42.34
#